data_AF-A0A843I2D7-F1
#
_entry.id   AF-A0A843I2D7-F1
#
_cell.length_a   1.000
_cell.length_b   1.000
_cell.length_c   1.000
_cell.angle_alpha   90.00
_cell.angle_beta   90.00
_cell.angle_gamma   90.00
#
_symmetry.space_group_name_H-M   'P 1'
#
loop_
_entity.id
_entity.type
_entity.pdbx_description
1 polymer ?
#
loop_
_entity_poly.entity_id
_entity_poly.type
_entity_poly.pdbx_seq_one_letter_code
_entity_poly.pdbx_strand_id
1 'polypeptide(L)'
;PVTNGELPESVPRGVMKVGHAEGLYELPVNIRYLRAVNMYYLKWAHSVGFIPYVKPIPTQIYSEVIARFKLATYGLWKGYNSYFYYMYKKTGNTQYLQLAQTNANLPSSAYGQALQKRNAIAYDPRPHWYFPLSWTSDGDNPNDYPLLTENRHVTPWFYHQWENHHPWLRQILPFNPVFMNPQTCQQYGISTGDWVEFESWQGESGRFMVVCDETTKPGVIWYWKSRNIRPGVLAIDPESPEATIGSMFNDLYSQILPPSLGGASVQDYVNLNIQALTAQPALLNYDPFTGKTSWGDLRLRVKRVLGKGSYIVSYGLSDPYVLVPAMAPYNPKPNLPYLIYNAYETPQQMGIDWYFQNSSYYSMEKAKNVIYSISGVGPSNSSSANPLVKTKDKGNLK
;
A
#
# COMPACT_ATOMS: atom_id res chain seq x y z
N PRO A 1 -16.07 39.77 -5.76
CA PRO A 1 -16.97 40.14 -6.87
C PRO A 1 -16.16 40.32 -8.15
N VAL A 2 -16.53 39.62 -9.24
CA VAL A 2 -15.87 39.77 -10.54
C VAL A 2 -16.46 41.01 -11.20
N THR A 3 -15.70 42.09 -11.29
CA THR A 3 -16.09 43.28 -12.06
C THR A 3 -15.74 43.02 -13.53
N ASN A 4 -16.74 43.10 -14.41
CA ASN A 4 -16.61 42.99 -15.88
C ASN A 4 -16.22 41.61 -16.46
N GLY A 5 -16.34 40.53 -15.69
CA GLY A 5 -16.11 39.17 -16.22
C GLY A 5 -14.63 38.76 -16.36
N GLU A 6 -13.70 39.67 -16.07
CA GLU A 6 -12.26 39.36 -15.99
C GLU A 6 -11.85 39.08 -14.55
N LEU A 7 -11.12 37.97 -14.35
CA LEU A 7 -10.57 37.62 -13.05
C LEU A 7 -9.31 38.47 -12.78
N PRO A 8 -9.07 38.93 -11.53
CA PRO A 8 -7.81 39.57 -11.16
C PRO A 8 -6.62 38.69 -11.55
N GLU A 9 -5.49 39.28 -11.96
CA GLU A 9 -4.28 38.55 -12.35
C GLU A 9 -3.78 37.57 -11.25
N SER A 10 -4.09 37.85 -9.99
CA SER A 10 -3.75 37.01 -8.84
C SER A 10 -4.59 35.73 -8.72
N VAL A 11 -5.69 35.61 -9.47
CA VAL A 11 -6.55 34.43 -9.44
C VAL A 11 -6.08 33.41 -10.48
N PRO A 12 -5.64 32.20 -10.07
CA PRO A 12 -5.18 31.18 -11.01
C PRO A 12 -6.26 30.83 -12.03
N ARG A 13 -5.88 30.69 -13.30
CA ARG A 13 -6.80 30.43 -14.43
C ARG A 13 -7.54 29.09 -14.38
N GLY A 14 -7.39 28.29 -13.32
CA GLY A 14 -8.15 27.05 -13.12
C GLY A 14 -7.99 26.08 -14.30
N VAL A 15 -6.77 25.63 -14.54
CA VAL A 15 -6.43 24.74 -15.66
C VAL A 15 -6.49 23.26 -15.27
N MET A 16 -6.85 22.41 -16.23
CA MET A 16 -6.73 20.96 -16.13
C MET A 16 -5.63 20.47 -17.09
N LYS A 17 -4.74 19.59 -16.62
CA LYS A 17 -3.78 18.90 -17.50
C LYS A 17 -4.52 17.88 -18.38
N VAL A 18 -4.29 17.92 -19.68
CA VAL A 18 -4.90 17.04 -20.67
C VAL A 18 -3.79 16.23 -21.36
N GLY A 19 -3.79 14.92 -21.12
CA GLY A 19 -2.82 13.98 -21.70
C GLY A 19 -1.43 14.01 -21.03
N HIS A 20 -0.55 13.13 -21.52
CA HIS A 20 0.84 12.99 -21.05
C HIS A 20 1.79 14.09 -21.57
N ALA A 21 1.32 14.97 -22.47
CA ALA A 21 2.11 16.01 -23.14
C ALA A 21 1.95 17.42 -22.53
N GLU A 22 1.57 17.51 -21.25
CA GLU A 22 1.46 18.78 -20.50
C GLU A 22 0.48 19.84 -21.07
N GLY A 23 -0.43 19.45 -21.96
CA GLY A 23 -1.46 20.36 -22.47
C GLY A 23 -2.34 20.91 -21.34
N LEU A 24 -2.58 22.22 -21.33
CA LEU A 24 -3.44 22.88 -20.34
C LEU A 24 -4.77 23.26 -20.98
N TYR A 25 -5.87 22.77 -20.43
CA TYR A 25 -7.22 23.21 -20.77
C TYR A 25 -7.71 24.17 -19.68
N GLU A 26 -7.94 25.42 -20.05
CA GLU A 26 -8.53 26.42 -19.16
C GLU A 26 -10.04 26.14 -19.01
N LEU A 27 -10.46 25.80 -17.78
CA LEU A 27 -11.87 25.52 -17.51
C LEU A 27 -12.69 26.81 -17.61
N PRO A 28 -13.93 26.79 -18.15
CA PRO A 28 -14.84 27.92 -18.07
C PRO A 28 -15.03 28.44 -16.63
N VAL A 29 -15.09 29.76 -16.44
CA VAL A 29 -15.15 30.39 -15.11
C VAL A 29 -16.29 29.85 -14.24
N ASN A 30 -17.44 29.58 -14.85
CA ASN A 30 -18.63 29.06 -14.17
C ASN A 30 -18.50 27.62 -13.65
N ILE A 31 -17.43 26.88 -13.96
CA ILE A 31 -17.20 25.51 -13.46
C ILE A 31 -15.95 25.36 -12.58
N ARG A 32 -15.20 26.45 -12.32
CA ARG A 32 -13.92 26.38 -11.59
C ARG A 32 -14.10 26.08 -10.10
N TYR A 33 -15.15 26.61 -9.48
CA TYR A 33 -15.32 26.64 -8.02
C TYR A 33 -16.52 25.83 -7.55
N LEU A 34 -16.48 25.46 -6.26
CA LEU A 34 -17.55 24.72 -5.55
C LEU A 34 -18.05 23.50 -6.33
N ARG A 35 -17.12 22.80 -7.00
CA ARG A 35 -17.38 21.71 -7.95
C ARG A 35 -18.34 20.63 -7.42
N ALA A 36 -18.29 20.37 -6.12
CA ALA A 36 -19.17 19.43 -5.44
C ALA A 36 -20.67 19.80 -5.49
N VAL A 37 -21.02 21.08 -5.62
CA VAL A 37 -22.41 21.58 -5.64
C VAL A 37 -22.74 22.43 -6.88
N ASN A 38 -21.73 22.71 -7.71
CA ASN A 38 -21.88 23.50 -8.92
C ASN A 38 -22.51 22.66 -10.04
N MET A 39 -23.76 22.94 -10.39
CA MET A 39 -24.50 22.18 -11.40
C MET A 39 -23.88 22.24 -12.80
N TYR A 40 -23.25 23.36 -13.19
CA TYR A 40 -22.55 23.45 -14.48
C TYR A 40 -21.35 22.51 -14.51
N TYR A 41 -20.58 22.46 -13.42
CA TYR A 41 -19.47 21.52 -13.29
C TYR A 41 -19.97 20.07 -13.30
N LEU A 42 -21.00 19.74 -12.51
CA LEU A 42 -21.50 18.37 -12.39
C LEU A 42 -22.05 17.84 -13.72
N LYS A 43 -22.76 18.68 -14.51
CA LYS A 43 -23.22 18.34 -15.85
C LYS A 43 -22.05 18.11 -16.81
N TRP A 44 -21.07 19.01 -16.79
CA TRP A 44 -19.85 18.87 -17.60
C TRP A 44 -19.08 17.60 -17.23
N ALA A 45 -18.83 17.37 -15.94
CA ALA A 45 -18.12 16.19 -15.42
C ALA A 45 -18.81 14.88 -15.82
N HIS A 46 -20.15 14.84 -15.77
CA HIS A 46 -20.91 13.69 -16.27
C HIS A 46 -20.78 13.54 -17.80
N SER A 47 -20.83 14.63 -18.56
CA SER A 47 -20.71 14.59 -20.03
C SER A 47 -19.34 14.08 -20.51
N VAL A 48 -18.29 14.22 -19.71
CA VAL A 48 -16.94 13.70 -19.99
C VAL A 48 -16.61 12.41 -19.23
N GLY A 49 -17.60 11.79 -18.58
CA GLY A 49 -17.47 10.48 -17.94
C GLY A 49 -16.75 10.47 -16.58
N PHE A 50 -16.52 11.61 -15.93
CA PHE A 50 -15.87 11.67 -14.62
C PHE A 50 -16.77 11.22 -13.46
N ILE A 51 -18.08 11.39 -13.59
CA ILE A 51 -19.05 10.98 -12.57
C ILE A 51 -20.24 10.26 -13.21
N PRO A 52 -20.84 9.27 -12.53
CA PRO A 52 -21.96 8.50 -13.08
C PRO A 52 -23.32 9.22 -13.00
N TYR A 53 -23.46 10.25 -12.17
CA TYR A 53 -24.73 10.96 -11.96
C TYR A 53 -24.51 12.46 -11.70
N VAL A 54 -25.38 13.30 -12.26
CA VAL A 54 -25.41 14.75 -12.01
C VAL A 54 -26.18 15.04 -10.73
N LYS A 55 -25.51 14.94 -9.58
CA LYS A 55 -26.08 15.28 -8.27
C LYS A 55 -25.04 15.96 -7.38
N PRO A 56 -25.43 16.86 -6.46
CA PRO A 56 -24.53 17.39 -5.46
C PRO A 56 -23.79 16.28 -4.70
N ILE A 57 -22.51 16.51 -4.40
CA ILE A 57 -21.63 15.62 -3.65
C ILE A 57 -21.32 16.29 -2.29
N PRO A 58 -22.28 16.37 -1.35
CA PRO A 58 -22.04 17.01 -0.06
C PRO A 58 -21.03 16.19 0.76
N THR A 59 -20.00 16.84 1.28
CA THR A 59 -19.10 16.25 2.27
C THR A 59 -19.85 16.12 3.60
N GLN A 60 -20.14 14.89 4.00
CA GLN A 60 -20.80 14.61 5.27
C GLN A 60 -19.77 14.71 6.41
N ILE A 61 -19.89 15.72 7.27
CA ILE A 61 -19.13 15.80 8.54
C ILE A 61 -19.76 14.86 9.57
N TYR A 62 -21.06 14.62 9.47
CA TYR A 62 -21.80 13.64 10.26
C TYR A 62 -22.47 12.64 9.33
N SER A 63 -22.16 11.35 9.51
CA SER A 63 -22.75 10.25 8.75
C SER A 63 -23.94 9.67 9.51
N GLU A 64 -25.14 10.07 9.09
CA GLU A 64 -26.40 9.48 9.55
C GLU A 64 -26.45 7.96 9.34
N VAL A 65 -25.79 7.46 8.28
CA VAL A 65 -25.69 6.01 8.04
C VAL A 65 -24.92 5.34 9.18
N ILE A 66 -23.75 5.87 9.56
CA ILE A 66 -22.95 5.32 10.66
C ILE A 66 -23.66 5.50 12.00
N ALA A 67 -24.36 6.61 12.21
CA ALA A 67 -25.15 6.85 13.42
C ALA A 67 -26.18 5.72 13.66
N ARG A 68 -26.82 5.21 12.61
CA ARG A 68 -27.77 4.09 12.71
C ARG A 68 -27.10 2.78 13.11
N PHE A 69 -25.91 2.49 12.56
CA PHE A 69 -25.13 1.32 12.99
C PHE A 69 -24.65 1.46 14.44
N LYS A 70 -24.29 2.68 14.87
CA LYS A 70 -23.97 2.98 16.27
C LYS A 70 -25.19 2.76 17.17
N LEU A 71 -26.38 3.21 16.79
CA LEU A 71 -27.62 2.93 17.53
C LEU A 71 -27.91 1.43 17.60
N ALA A 72 -27.75 0.70 16.49
CA ALA A 72 -27.96 -0.75 16.45
C ALA A 72 -26.98 -1.51 17.35
N THR A 73 -25.75 -0.98 17.46
CA THR A 73 -24.71 -1.46 18.36
C THR A 73 -25.13 -1.35 19.83
N TYR A 74 -25.82 -0.27 20.20
CA TYR A 74 -26.33 -0.07 21.56
C TYR A 74 -27.71 -0.67 21.80
N GLY A 75 -28.30 -1.40 20.84
CA GLY A 75 -29.66 -1.92 20.97
C GLY A 75 -30.75 -0.84 20.88
N LEU A 76 -30.40 0.36 20.43
CA LEU A 76 -31.29 1.53 20.39
C LEU A 76 -31.90 1.76 19.00
N TRP A 77 -31.54 0.95 18.00
CA TRP A 77 -32.09 1.08 16.66
C TRP A 77 -33.52 0.56 16.60
N LYS A 78 -34.44 1.43 16.17
CA LYS A 78 -35.87 1.14 16.04
C LYS A 78 -36.31 0.87 14.59
N GLY A 79 -35.36 0.90 13.65
CA GLY A 79 -35.65 0.59 12.26
C GLY A 79 -35.51 -0.91 11.96
N TYR A 80 -35.14 -1.22 10.73
CA TYR A 80 -35.07 -2.59 10.24
C TYR A 80 -33.63 -2.97 9.87
N ASN A 81 -33.33 -4.27 9.90
CA ASN A 81 -32.17 -4.81 9.19
C ASN A 81 -32.32 -4.52 7.69
N SER A 82 -31.31 -3.88 7.10
CA SER A 82 -31.38 -3.37 5.73
C SER A 82 -31.53 -4.48 4.68
N TYR A 83 -30.82 -5.60 4.85
CA TYR A 83 -30.86 -6.71 3.90
C TYR A 83 -32.24 -7.37 3.87
N PHE A 84 -32.75 -7.78 5.04
CA PHE A 84 -34.05 -8.43 5.11
C PHE A 84 -35.18 -7.48 4.69
N TYR A 85 -35.11 -6.20 5.06
CA TYR A 85 -36.11 -5.23 4.62
C TYR A 85 -36.08 -5.03 3.10
N TYR A 86 -34.91 -4.98 2.49
CA TYR A 86 -34.77 -4.96 1.03
C TYR A 86 -35.38 -6.21 0.38
N MET A 87 -35.13 -7.39 0.92
CA MET A 87 -35.71 -8.64 0.42
C MET A 87 -37.24 -8.64 0.54
N TYR A 88 -37.80 -8.12 1.63
CA TYR A 88 -39.24 -7.89 1.75
C TYR A 88 -39.76 -6.95 0.67
N LYS A 89 -39.12 -5.79 0.45
CA LYS A 89 -39.53 -4.83 -0.58
C LYS A 89 -39.48 -5.42 -1.99
N LYS A 90 -38.53 -6.31 -2.26
CA LYS A 90 -38.35 -6.96 -3.57
C LYS A 90 -39.33 -8.10 -3.81
N THR A 91 -39.68 -8.86 -2.77
CA THR A 91 -40.42 -10.13 -2.89
C THR A 91 -41.85 -10.07 -2.38
N GLY A 92 -42.19 -9.10 -1.54
CA GLY A 92 -43.45 -9.06 -0.79
C GLY A 92 -43.56 -10.10 0.33
N ASN A 93 -42.55 -10.98 0.52
CA ASN A 93 -42.61 -12.04 1.54
C ASN A 93 -42.46 -11.47 2.96
N THR A 94 -43.53 -11.57 3.75
CA THR A 94 -43.63 -11.05 5.11
C THR A 94 -42.68 -11.70 6.11
N GLN A 95 -42.17 -12.91 5.83
CA GLN A 95 -41.12 -13.53 6.65
C GLN A 95 -39.85 -12.66 6.69
N TYR A 96 -39.49 -12.03 5.56
CA TYR A 96 -38.36 -11.11 5.53
C TYR A 96 -38.63 -9.84 6.33
N LEU A 97 -39.87 -9.36 6.40
CA LEU A 97 -40.21 -8.23 7.25
C LEU A 97 -40.02 -8.58 8.73
N GLN A 98 -40.47 -9.76 9.15
CA GLN A 98 -40.27 -10.26 10.51
C GLN A 98 -38.78 -10.41 10.83
N LEU A 99 -38.00 -11.01 9.93
CA LEU A 99 -36.54 -11.10 10.09
C LEU A 99 -35.90 -9.71 10.18
N ALA A 100 -36.39 -8.74 9.42
CA ALA A 100 -35.85 -7.39 9.45
C ALA A 100 -36.09 -6.69 10.79
N GLN A 101 -37.25 -6.94 11.43
CA GLN A 101 -37.57 -6.43 12.76
C GLN A 101 -36.74 -7.13 13.84
N THR A 102 -36.71 -8.46 13.83
CA THR A 102 -36.00 -9.25 14.85
C THR A 102 -34.49 -9.05 14.81
N ASN A 103 -33.91 -8.78 13.63
CA ASN A 103 -32.46 -8.59 13.45
C ASN A 103 -32.07 -7.13 13.26
N ALA A 104 -32.88 -6.19 13.77
CA ALA A 104 -32.60 -4.76 13.68
C ALA A 104 -31.35 -4.35 14.48
N ASN A 105 -31.09 -5.01 15.61
CA ASN A 105 -29.95 -4.74 16.49
C ASN A 105 -28.98 -5.93 16.49
N LEU A 106 -27.78 -5.72 17.05
CA LEU A 106 -26.81 -6.81 17.20
C LEU A 106 -27.38 -7.93 18.10
N PRO A 107 -27.07 -9.21 17.81
CA PRO A 107 -27.52 -10.32 18.64
C PRO A 107 -26.85 -10.30 20.02
N SER A 108 -27.46 -10.94 21.02
CA SER A 108 -26.87 -11.07 22.38
C SER A 108 -25.80 -12.15 22.49
N SER A 109 -25.57 -12.92 21.42
CA SER A 109 -24.54 -13.97 21.36
C SER A 109 -23.13 -13.39 21.53
N ALA A 110 -22.16 -14.27 21.80
CA ALA A 110 -20.74 -13.86 21.89
C ALA A 110 -20.27 -13.07 20.65
N TYR A 111 -20.74 -13.47 19.46
CA TYR A 111 -20.51 -12.75 18.21
C TYR A 111 -20.99 -11.29 18.26
N GLY A 112 -22.24 -11.08 18.68
CA GLY A 112 -22.83 -9.75 18.71
C GLY A 112 -22.22 -8.87 19.81
N GLN A 113 -21.82 -9.46 20.95
CA GLN A 113 -21.04 -8.75 21.98
C GLN A 113 -19.66 -8.31 21.47
N ALA A 114 -18.97 -9.16 20.71
CA ALA A 114 -17.69 -8.80 20.08
C ALA A 114 -17.84 -7.68 19.04
N LEU A 115 -18.86 -7.76 18.17
CA LEU A 115 -19.20 -6.66 17.26
C LEU A 115 -19.54 -5.39 18.03
N GLN A 116 -20.26 -5.50 19.15
CA GLN A 116 -20.65 -4.35 19.94
C GLN A 116 -19.42 -3.59 20.44
N LYS A 117 -18.42 -4.29 20.99
CA LYS A 117 -17.16 -3.67 21.43
C LYS A 117 -16.44 -2.94 20.31
N ARG A 118 -16.30 -3.58 19.14
CA ARG A 118 -15.58 -3.00 17.98
C ARG A 118 -16.31 -1.79 17.42
N ASN A 119 -17.62 -1.89 17.24
CA ASN A 119 -18.43 -0.81 16.72
C ASN A 119 -18.51 0.36 17.70
N ALA A 120 -18.50 0.11 19.01
CA ALA A 120 -18.47 1.17 20.01
C ALA A 120 -17.20 2.05 19.90
N ILE A 121 -16.07 1.46 19.52
CA ILE A 121 -14.81 2.15 19.26
C ILE A 121 -14.85 2.86 17.90
N ALA A 122 -15.15 2.12 16.83
CA ALA A 122 -14.93 2.60 15.48
C ALA A 122 -16.09 3.43 14.92
N TYR A 123 -17.35 3.08 15.20
CA TYR A 123 -18.52 3.67 14.54
C TYR A 123 -18.93 5.01 15.16
N ASP A 124 -18.02 5.98 15.22
CA ASP A 124 -18.40 7.38 15.42
C ASP A 124 -18.98 7.96 14.12
N PRO A 125 -20.15 8.62 14.16
CA PRO A 125 -20.72 9.22 12.97
C PRO A 125 -19.92 10.43 12.46
N ARG A 126 -18.93 10.92 13.21
CA ARG A 126 -18.04 12.01 12.81
C ARG A 126 -16.65 11.46 12.50
N PRO A 127 -15.78 12.23 11.81
CA PRO A 127 -14.35 11.95 11.80
C PRO A 127 -13.83 11.78 13.23
N HIS A 128 -13.36 10.58 13.53
CA HIS A 128 -12.92 10.19 14.87
C HIS A 128 -11.65 9.38 14.75
N TRP A 129 -10.73 9.65 15.65
CA TRP A 129 -9.50 8.88 15.78
C TRP A 129 -9.62 7.92 16.94
N TYR A 130 -9.24 6.67 16.70
CA TYR A 130 -9.15 5.61 17.71
C TYR A 130 -7.87 4.81 17.47
N PHE A 131 -7.36 4.16 18.51
CA PHE A 131 -6.22 3.25 18.36
C PHE A 131 -6.61 2.01 17.55
N PRO A 132 -5.68 1.42 16.77
CA PRO A 132 -5.91 0.14 16.10
C PRO A 132 -6.59 -0.90 16.99
N LEU A 133 -7.56 -1.63 16.43
CA LEU A 133 -8.32 -2.62 17.18
C LEU A 133 -7.41 -3.73 17.73
N SER A 134 -6.35 -4.09 17.02
CA SER A 134 -5.39 -5.09 17.50
C SER A 134 -4.56 -4.64 18.71
N TRP A 135 -4.47 -3.33 19.03
CA TRP A 135 -3.60 -2.80 20.07
C TRP A 135 -4.22 -2.94 21.47
N THR A 136 -4.38 -4.18 21.91
CA THR A 136 -4.88 -4.55 23.23
C THR A 136 -3.79 -5.29 24.03
N SER A 137 -4.01 -5.47 25.33
CA SER A 137 -3.09 -6.22 26.20
C SER A 137 -3.00 -7.71 25.86
N ASP A 138 -4.03 -8.27 25.22
CA ASP A 138 -4.09 -9.65 24.72
C ASP A 138 -3.88 -9.75 23.20
N GLY A 139 -3.37 -8.68 22.60
CA GLY A 139 -3.12 -8.53 21.17
C GLY A 139 -1.76 -7.89 20.91
N ASP A 140 -1.73 -6.95 19.97
CA ASP A 140 -0.55 -6.21 19.52
C ASP A 140 -0.17 -5.08 20.50
N ASN A 141 0.07 -5.47 21.75
CA ASN A 141 0.34 -4.57 22.86
C ASN A 141 1.60 -3.72 22.58
N PRO A 142 1.51 -2.37 22.59
CA PRO A 142 2.66 -1.50 22.36
C PRO A 142 3.85 -1.70 23.30
N ASN A 143 3.63 -2.23 24.51
CA ASN A 143 4.70 -2.51 25.46
C ASN A 143 5.47 -3.79 25.11
N ASP A 144 4.79 -4.80 24.56
CA ASP A 144 5.38 -6.09 24.21
C ASP A 144 5.92 -6.10 22.78
N TYR A 145 5.30 -5.30 21.90
CA TYR A 145 5.61 -5.11 20.48
C TYR A 145 5.86 -3.60 20.22
N PRO A 146 7.04 -3.08 20.59
CA PRO A 146 7.30 -1.63 20.57
C PRO A 146 7.56 -1.08 19.17
N LEU A 147 7.93 -1.91 18.20
CA LEU A 147 8.30 -1.46 16.86
C LEU A 147 7.07 -1.31 15.98
N LEU A 148 6.77 -0.10 15.52
CA LEU A 148 5.73 0.18 14.54
C LEU A 148 6.21 -0.10 13.13
N THR A 149 5.35 -0.68 12.29
CA THR A 149 5.68 -0.95 10.89
C THR A 149 5.14 0.13 9.95
N GLU A 150 5.90 0.45 8.91
CA GLU A 150 5.48 1.33 7.82
C GLU A 150 5.79 0.69 6.47
N ASN A 151 4.79 0.67 5.58
CA ASN A 151 4.82 -0.08 4.33
C ASN A 151 4.81 0.88 3.13
N ARG A 152 5.97 1.24 2.60
CA ARG A 152 6.06 2.21 1.48
C ARG A 152 5.80 1.54 0.15
N HIS A 153 4.72 1.98 -0.51
CA HIS A 153 4.14 1.29 -1.67
C HIS A 153 4.96 1.33 -2.95
N VAL A 154 5.62 2.46 -3.23
CA VAL A 154 6.29 2.72 -4.52
C VAL A 154 7.70 3.20 -4.25
N THR A 155 8.66 2.58 -4.94
CA THR A 155 10.00 3.17 -5.09
C THR A 155 9.99 4.02 -6.36
N PRO A 156 10.94 4.96 -6.55
CA PRO A 156 11.07 5.68 -7.82
C PRO A 156 11.27 4.77 -9.05
N TRP A 157 11.56 3.47 -8.85
CA TRP A 157 11.99 2.53 -9.89
C TRP A 157 11.02 1.36 -10.11
N PHE A 158 10.17 1.04 -9.13
CA PHE A 158 9.30 -0.14 -9.12
C PHE A 158 7.90 0.19 -8.61
N TYR A 159 6.89 -0.34 -9.30
CA TYR A 159 5.51 -0.48 -8.87
C TYR A 159 5.25 -1.92 -8.42
N HIS A 160 5.37 -2.15 -7.11
CA HIS A 160 5.32 -3.48 -6.52
C HIS A 160 6.36 -4.45 -7.15
N GLN A 161 5.92 -5.67 -7.43
CA GLN A 161 6.70 -6.74 -8.03
C GLN A 161 6.62 -6.74 -9.55
N TRP A 162 5.90 -5.79 -10.18
CA TRP A 162 5.57 -5.88 -11.59
C TRP A 162 6.81 -5.72 -12.46
N GLU A 163 7.71 -4.81 -12.10
CA GLU A 163 8.94 -4.54 -12.84
C GLU A 163 10.10 -5.44 -12.43
N ASN A 164 9.87 -6.48 -11.62
CA ASN A 164 10.90 -7.48 -11.31
C ASN A 164 11.40 -8.21 -12.56
N HIS A 165 10.65 -8.21 -13.67
CA HIS A 165 11.13 -8.72 -14.95
C HIS A 165 12.18 -7.82 -15.62
N HIS A 166 12.41 -6.60 -15.16
CA HIS A 166 13.26 -5.63 -15.85
C HIS A 166 14.73 -5.76 -15.37
N PRO A 167 15.64 -6.32 -16.19
CA PRO A 167 17.03 -6.61 -15.77
C PRO A 167 17.79 -5.38 -15.24
N TRP A 168 17.62 -4.23 -15.88
CA TRP A 168 18.24 -2.99 -15.42
C TRP A 168 17.76 -2.53 -14.03
N LEU A 169 16.46 -2.54 -13.78
CA LEU A 169 15.92 -2.12 -12.48
C LEU A 169 16.41 -3.03 -11.36
N ARG A 170 16.51 -4.35 -11.61
CA ARG A 170 17.04 -5.33 -10.67
C ARG A 170 18.48 -5.02 -10.21
N GLN A 171 19.30 -4.37 -11.03
CA GLN A 171 20.64 -3.93 -10.60
C GLN A 171 20.60 -2.77 -9.61
N ILE A 172 19.56 -1.92 -9.68
CA ILE A 172 19.41 -0.74 -8.81
C ILE A 172 18.96 -1.16 -7.42
N LEU A 173 17.98 -2.06 -7.34
CA LEU A 173 17.44 -2.56 -6.07
C LEU A 173 17.15 -4.08 -6.18
N PRO A 174 18.19 -4.92 -6.04
CA PRO A 174 18.06 -6.37 -6.23
C PRO A 174 17.21 -7.03 -5.14
N PHE A 175 17.16 -6.45 -3.96
CA PHE A 175 16.29 -6.85 -2.87
C PHE A 175 16.00 -5.64 -1.99
N ASN A 176 15.00 -5.74 -1.12
CA ASN A 176 14.65 -4.72 -0.15
C ASN A 176 15.08 -5.14 1.26
N PRO A 177 16.01 -4.41 1.90
CA PRO A 177 16.19 -4.53 3.34
C PRO A 177 15.02 -3.84 4.07
N VAL A 178 15.02 -3.99 5.40
CA VAL A 178 14.20 -3.18 6.29
C VAL A 178 15.06 -2.08 6.91
N PHE A 179 14.46 -0.92 7.15
CA PHE A 179 15.15 0.26 7.65
C PHE A 179 14.71 0.57 9.08
N MET A 180 15.67 0.90 9.94
CA MET A 180 15.46 1.25 11.35
C MET A 180 16.29 2.47 11.72
N ASN A 181 15.84 3.25 12.70
CA ASN A 181 16.61 4.39 13.19
C ASN A 181 17.92 3.92 13.89
N PRO A 182 19.06 4.62 13.76
CA PRO A 182 20.31 4.27 14.41
C PRO A 182 20.24 4.15 15.94
N GLN A 183 19.43 4.98 16.62
CA GLN A 183 19.22 4.89 18.07
C GLN A 183 18.48 3.61 18.44
N THR A 184 17.45 3.23 17.66
CA THR A 184 16.74 1.97 17.85
C THR A 184 17.66 0.79 17.54
N CYS A 185 18.45 0.84 16.47
CA CYS A 185 19.47 -0.17 16.19
C CYS A 185 20.43 -0.36 17.38
N GLN A 186 20.97 0.74 17.92
CA GLN A 186 21.87 0.71 19.07
C GLN A 186 21.22 0.07 20.31
N GLN A 187 19.96 0.40 20.59
CA GLN A 187 19.20 -0.17 21.71
C GLN A 187 19.13 -1.70 21.63
N TYR A 188 19.03 -2.27 20.43
CA TYR A 188 18.96 -3.71 20.21
C TYR A 188 20.30 -4.35 19.84
N GLY A 189 21.41 -3.59 19.83
CA GLY A 189 22.72 -4.10 19.42
C GLY A 189 22.81 -4.50 17.95
N ILE A 190 22.01 -3.87 17.09
CA ILE A 190 21.93 -4.13 15.64
C ILE A 190 22.87 -3.19 14.90
N SER A 191 23.61 -3.72 13.94
CA SER A 191 24.38 -2.95 12.95
C SER A 191 23.82 -3.13 11.55
N THR A 192 24.06 -2.16 10.66
CA THR A 192 23.68 -2.29 9.24
C THR A 192 24.28 -3.57 8.63
N GLY A 193 23.42 -4.33 7.95
CA GLY A 193 23.73 -5.62 7.33
C GLY A 193 23.49 -6.83 8.25
N ASP A 194 23.13 -6.62 9.52
CA ASP A 194 22.73 -7.72 10.39
C ASP A 194 21.37 -8.27 9.96
N TRP A 195 21.25 -9.59 10.07
CA TRP A 195 19.97 -10.26 10.00
C TRP A 195 19.30 -10.27 11.36
N VAL A 196 18.02 -9.95 11.37
CA VAL A 196 17.21 -9.85 12.58
C VAL A 196 15.91 -10.60 12.36
N GLU A 197 15.55 -11.43 13.34
CA GLU A 197 14.26 -12.09 13.38
C GLU A 197 13.29 -11.23 14.19
N PHE A 198 12.20 -10.82 13.56
CA PHE A 198 11.11 -10.08 14.16
C PHE A 198 9.92 -11.01 14.37
N GLU A 199 9.08 -10.68 15.33
CA GLU A 199 7.88 -11.44 15.64
C GLU A 199 6.70 -10.51 15.92
N SER A 200 5.52 -10.86 15.41
CA SER A 200 4.26 -10.20 15.71
C SER A 200 3.52 -10.89 16.85
N TRP A 201 2.47 -10.27 17.38
CA TRP A 201 1.73 -10.82 18.52
C TRP A 201 1.07 -12.18 18.26
N GLN A 202 0.79 -12.51 17.00
CA GLN A 202 0.22 -13.80 16.62
C GLN A 202 1.25 -14.95 16.58
N GLY A 203 2.52 -14.67 16.93
CA GLY A 203 3.60 -15.66 16.89
C GLY A 203 4.23 -15.83 15.51
N GLU A 204 3.78 -15.08 14.50
CA GLU A 204 4.42 -15.04 13.19
C GLU A 204 5.81 -14.43 13.30
N SER A 205 6.83 -15.10 12.76
CA SER A 205 8.22 -14.67 12.82
C SER A 205 8.84 -14.58 11.43
N GLY A 206 9.68 -13.56 11.20
CA GLY A 206 10.28 -13.27 9.90
C GLY A 206 11.68 -12.70 10.03
N ARG A 207 12.55 -13.07 9.10
CA ARG A 207 13.97 -12.66 9.12
C ARG A 207 14.22 -11.64 8.04
N PHE A 208 14.81 -10.51 8.41
CA PHE A 208 15.13 -9.44 7.49
C PHE A 208 16.52 -8.90 7.73
N MET A 209 17.16 -8.44 6.65
CA MET A 209 18.39 -7.67 6.72
C MET A 209 18.06 -6.23 7.11
N VAL A 210 18.68 -5.73 8.18
CA VAL A 210 18.44 -4.37 8.69
C VAL A 210 19.47 -3.38 8.16
N VAL A 211 19.00 -2.21 7.76
CA VAL A 211 19.81 -1.02 7.51
C VAL A 211 19.47 0.04 8.55
N CYS A 212 20.47 0.51 9.28
CA CYS A 212 20.32 1.60 10.24
C CYS A 212 20.43 2.94 9.50
N ASP A 213 19.35 3.70 9.47
CA ASP A 213 19.17 4.89 8.63
C ASP A 213 18.50 6.03 9.42
N GLU A 214 19.15 7.20 9.45
CA GLU A 214 18.73 8.35 10.26
C GLU A 214 17.43 9.02 9.78
N THR A 215 16.97 8.74 8.55
CA THR A 215 15.70 9.25 8.02
C THR A 215 14.49 8.48 8.59
N THR A 216 14.76 7.37 9.28
CA THR A 216 13.74 6.55 9.96
C THR A 216 13.43 7.12 11.35
N LYS A 217 12.16 7.22 11.72
CA LYS A 217 11.76 7.62 13.08
C LYS A 217 12.16 6.55 14.12
N PRO A 218 12.67 6.90 15.31
CA PRO A 218 12.90 5.94 16.39
C PRO A 218 11.64 5.11 16.72
N GLY A 219 11.82 3.81 16.91
CA GLY A 219 10.73 2.86 17.16
C GLY A 219 9.89 2.50 15.92
N VAL A 220 10.30 2.92 14.73
CA VAL A 220 9.66 2.54 13.46
C VAL A 220 10.61 1.66 12.66
N ILE A 221 10.05 0.64 12.03
CA ILE A 221 10.69 -0.20 11.01
C ILE A 221 9.90 -0.08 9.71
N TRP A 222 10.57 0.11 8.58
CA TRP A 222 9.89 0.26 7.30
C TRP A 222 10.63 -0.39 6.15
N TYR A 223 9.91 -0.63 5.05
CA TYR A 223 10.48 -1.21 3.84
C TYR A 223 9.73 -0.77 2.58
N TRP A 224 10.33 -1.06 1.42
CA TRP A 224 9.70 -0.93 0.12
C TRP A 224 8.83 -2.16 -0.19
N LYS A 225 7.52 -1.96 -0.22
CA LYS A 225 6.53 -3.02 -0.34
C LYS A 225 6.68 -3.81 -1.65
N SER A 226 6.47 -5.13 -1.57
CA SER A 226 6.35 -6.04 -2.73
C SER A 226 7.58 -6.08 -3.65
N ARG A 227 8.78 -6.05 -3.07
CA ARG A 227 10.04 -6.28 -3.79
C ARG A 227 10.48 -7.74 -3.77
N ASN A 228 10.06 -8.51 -2.76
CA ASN A 228 10.24 -9.95 -2.72
C ASN A 228 9.43 -10.65 -3.83
N ILE A 229 9.84 -11.85 -4.19
CA ILE A 229 9.11 -12.67 -5.16
C ILE A 229 9.18 -14.15 -4.78
N ARG A 230 8.16 -14.93 -5.15
CA ARG A 230 8.25 -16.38 -5.05
C ARG A 230 9.23 -16.95 -6.08
N PRO A 231 10.00 -17.99 -5.73
CA PRO A 231 10.87 -18.71 -6.65
C PRO A 231 10.20 -19.06 -7.99
N GLY A 232 10.84 -18.73 -9.11
CA GLY A 232 10.37 -19.04 -10.46
C GLY A 232 9.27 -18.13 -11.03
N VAL A 233 8.69 -17.23 -10.22
CA VAL A 233 7.69 -16.28 -10.71
C VAL A 233 8.36 -15.24 -11.63
N LEU A 234 7.67 -14.86 -12.70
CA LEU A 234 8.23 -14.01 -13.79
C LEU A 234 9.50 -14.59 -14.44
N ALA A 235 9.67 -15.92 -14.40
CA ALA A 235 10.87 -16.64 -14.83
C ALA A 235 12.16 -16.24 -14.07
N ILE A 236 12.04 -15.57 -12.93
CA ILE A 236 13.19 -15.18 -12.12
C ILE A 236 13.79 -16.41 -11.43
N ASP A 237 15.12 -16.47 -11.40
CA ASP A 237 15.87 -17.56 -10.78
C ASP A 237 15.42 -17.79 -9.31
N PRO A 238 15.05 -19.02 -8.94
CA PRO A 238 14.78 -19.40 -7.54
C PRO A 238 15.85 -18.98 -6.53
N GLU A 239 17.11 -18.90 -6.94
CA GLU A 239 18.25 -18.51 -6.09
C GLU A 239 18.54 -17.00 -6.13
N SER A 240 17.74 -16.22 -6.87
CA SER A 240 17.91 -14.77 -6.98
C SER A 240 17.75 -14.05 -5.63
N PRO A 241 18.38 -12.89 -5.42
CA PRO A 241 18.20 -12.09 -4.20
C PRO A 241 16.75 -11.67 -3.96
N GLU A 242 15.97 -11.44 -5.01
CA GLU A 242 14.53 -11.13 -4.89
C GLU A 242 13.76 -12.28 -4.22
N ALA A 243 14.16 -13.53 -4.48
CA ALA A 243 13.51 -14.73 -3.96
C ALA A 243 14.09 -15.20 -2.62
N THR A 244 15.38 -14.99 -2.38
CA THR A 244 16.11 -15.53 -1.22
C THR A 244 16.33 -14.52 -0.10
N ILE A 245 16.41 -13.23 -0.40
CA ILE A 245 16.77 -12.16 0.55
C ILE A 245 15.67 -11.09 0.67
N GLY A 246 14.82 -10.93 -0.35
CA GLY A 246 13.73 -9.95 -0.36
C GLY A 246 12.79 -10.06 0.85
N SER A 247 12.42 -8.91 1.43
CA SER A 247 11.63 -8.84 2.67
C SER A 247 10.15 -8.53 2.41
N MET A 248 9.24 -9.05 3.23
CA MET A 248 7.81 -8.68 3.21
C MET A 248 7.19 -8.76 4.62
N PHE A 249 6.52 -7.69 5.07
CA PHE A 249 5.80 -7.72 6.36
C PHE A 249 4.44 -8.39 6.28
N ASN A 250 3.91 -8.64 5.08
CA ASN A 250 2.67 -9.39 4.93
C ASN A 250 2.72 -10.76 5.62
N ASP A 251 3.92 -11.34 5.74
CA ASP A 251 4.14 -12.63 6.40
C ASP A 251 4.05 -12.57 7.92
N LEU A 252 4.20 -11.38 8.50
CA LEU A 252 4.10 -11.13 9.93
C LEU A 252 2.79 -10.46 10.31
N TYR A 253 1.94 -10.21 9.32
CA TYR A 253 0.80 -9.35 9.47
C TYR A 253 -0.24 -9.94 10.42
N SER A 254 -0.84 -9.06 11.23
CA SER A 254 -1.92 -9.42 12.13
C SER A 254 -3.18 -9.80 11.34
N GLN A 255 -3.42 -11.09 11.13
CA GLN A 255 -4.56 -11.59 10.33
C GLN A 255 -5.87 -11.60 11.12
N ILE A 256 -5.80 -11.88 12.42
CA ILE A 256 -6.98 -12.00 13.28
C ILE A 256 -6.98 -10.91 14.36
N LEU A 257 -8.13 -10.66 14.98
CA LEU A 257 -8.26 -9.79 16.14
C LEU A 257 -7.96 -10.54 17.45
N PRO A 258 -7.58 -9.84 18.51
CA PRO A 258 -7.40 -10.46 19.83
C PRO A 258 -8.72 -11.01 20.40
N PRO A 259 -8.67 -12.00 21.32
CA PRO A 259 -9.85 -12.58 21.97
C PRO A 259 -10.79 -11.53 22.60
N SER A 260 -10.24 -10.48 23.21
CA SER A 260 -11.00 -9.39 23.82
C SER A 260 -11.94 -8.66 22.84
N LEU A 261 -11.62 -8.68 21.54
CA LEU A 261 -12.41 -8.13 20.44
C LEU A 261 -13.11 -9.19 19.57
N GLY A 262 -13.11 -10.44 20.04
CA GLY A 262 -13.82 -11.57 19.43
C GLY A 262 -13.10 -12.24 18.27
N GLY A 263 -11.78 -12.11 18.17
CA GLY A 263 -10.98 -13.03 17.38
C GLY A 263 -10.53 -14.24 18.21
N ALA A 264 -9.36 -14.80 17.90
CA ALA A 264 -8.90 -16.06 18.49
C ALA A 264 -7.57 -15.89 19.25
N SER A 265 -7.23 -16.89 20.08
CA SER A 265 -5.96 -16.89 20.80
C SER A 265 -4.78 -17.14 19.85
N VAL A 266 -3.59 -16.70 20.26
CA VAL A 266 -2.33 -17.00 19.55
C VAL A 266 -2.15 -18.51 19.38
N GLN A 267 -2.48 -19.30 20.42
CA GLN A 267 -2.33 -20.75 20.38
C GLN A 267 -3.26 -21.39 19.35
N ASP A 268 -4.51 -20.93 19.26
CA ASP A 268 -5.46 -21.42 18.26
C ASP A 268 -5.01 -21.07 16.85
N TYR A 269 -4.47 -19.86 16.65
CA TYR A 269 -3.93 -19.43 15.37
C TYR A 269 -2.72 -20.26 14.94
N VAL A 270 -1.70 -20.38 15.81
CA VAL A 270 -0.47 -21.13 15.53
C VAL A 270 -0.74 -22.61 15.29
N ASN A 271 -1.70 -23.20 16.02
CA ASN A 271 -2.08 -24.60 15.83
C ASN A 271 -3.02 -24.82 14.63
N LEU A 272 -3.39 -23.76 13.90
CA LEU A 272 -4.42 -23.80 12.85
C LEU A 272 -5.69 -24.49 13.34
N ASN A 273 -6.14 -24.18 14.55
CA ASN A 273 -7.35 -24.74 15.14
C ASN A 273 -8.57 -24.24 14.34
N ILE A 274 -8.93 -24.97 13.28
CA ILE A 274 -9.99 -24.60 12.34
C ILE A 274 -11.32 -24.37 13.05
N GLN A 275 -11.62 -25.14 14.11
CA GLN A 275 -12.85 -24.96 14.87
C GLN A 275 -12.88 -23.58 15.54
N ALA A 276 -11.79 -23.18 16.20
CA ALA A 276 -11.70 -21.85 16.82
C ALA A 276 -11.67 -20.72 15.76
N LEU A 277 -10.95 -20.92 14.65
CA LEU A 277 -10.78 -19.92 13.59
C LEU A 277 -12.01 -19.74 12.69
N THR A 278 -12.98 -20.66 12.73
CA THR A 278 -14.22 -20.57 11.92
C THR A 278 -15.49 -20.45 12.75
N ALA A 279 -15.42 -20.62 14.07
CA ALA A 279 -16.58 -20.51 14.96
C ALA A 279 -17.20 -19.10 14.99
N GLN A 280 -16.45 -18.05 14.63
CA GLN A 280 -16.92 -16.66 14.64
C GLN A 280 -16.66 -16.00 13.29
N PRO A 281 -17.69 -15.49 12.58
CA PRO A 281 -17.56 -15.01 11.20
C PRO A 281 -16.80 -13.68 11.04
N ALA A 282 -16.30 -13.08 12.12
CA ALA A 282 -15.62 -11.78 12.08
C ALA A 282 -14.33 -11.76 12.92
N LEU A 283 -13.51 -12.80 12.78
CA LEU A 283 -12.20 -12.86 13.44
C LEU A 283 -11.13 -11.99 12.77
N LEU A 284 -11.31 -11.60 11.51
CA LEU A 284 -10.23 -10.98 10.72
C LEU A 284 -9.96 -9.54 11.15
N ASN A 285 -8.68 -9.17 11.17
CA ASN A 285 -8.23 -7.81 11.49
C ASN A 285 -8.37 -6.89 10.27
N TYR A 286 -9.61 -6.48 10.00
CA TYR A 286 -9.96 -5.54 8.95
C TYR A 286 -10.50 -4.25 9.52
N ASP A 287 -10.35 -3.19 8.74
CA ASP A 287 -10.99 -1.92 8.99
C ASP A 287 -12.51 -2.14 9.10
N PRO A 288 -13.14 -1.75 10.22
CA PRO A 288 -14.53 -2.10 10.52
C PRO A 288 -15.55 -1.40 9.61
N PHE A 289 -15.15 -0.38 8.84
CA PHE A 289 -16.02 0.31 7.89
C PHE A 289 -15.92 -0.22 6.47
N THR A 290 -14.69 -0.42 5.99
CA THR A 290 -14.41 -0.74 4.60
C THR A 290 -14.18 -2.23 4.38
N GLY A 291 -13.92 -3.00 5.45
CA GLY A 291 -13.50 -4.39 5.35
C GLY A 291 -12.14 -4.57 4.69
N LYS A 292 -11.35 -3.50 4.57
CA LYS A 292 -10.00 -3.54 4.00
C LYS A 292 -8.99 -3.95 5.06
N THR A 293 -7.89 -4.53 4.60
CA THR A 293 -6.77 -4.92 5.45
C THR A 293 -6.14 -3.71 6.15
N SER A 294 -5.96 -3.78 7.47
CA SER A 294 -5.41 -2.71 8.30
C SER A 294 -3.89 -2.74 8.38
N TRP A 295 -3.19 -2.62 7.24
CA TRP A 295 -1.74 -2.87 7.16
C TRP A 295 -0.87 -2.08 8.15
N GLY A 296 -1.31 -0.87 8.53
CA GLY A 296 -0.59 0.02 9.46
C GLY A 296 -0.75 -0.33 10.93
N ASP A 297 -1.56 -1.33 11.27
CA ASP A 297 -1.81 -1.73 12.65
C ASP A 297 -0.70 -2.63 13.20
N LEU A 298 0.14 -3.19 12.34
CA LEU A 298 1.15 -4.18 12.73
C LEU A 298 2.28 -3.54 13.56
N ARG A 299 2.54 -4.15 14.71
CA ARG A 299 3.75 -3.96 15.51
C ARG A 299 4.53 -5.26 15.62
N LEU A 300 5.82 -5.09 15.92
CA LEU A 300 6.79 -6.15 16.02
C LEU A 300 7.64 -6.01 17.28
N ARG A 301 8.24 -7.12 17.68
CA ARG A 301 9.38 -7.15 18.60
C ARG A 301 10.59 -7.78 17.92
N VAL A 302 11.78 -7.39 18.36
CA VAL A 302 13.00 -8.13 18.02
C VAL A 302 12.98 -9.44 18.80
N LYS A 303 12.89 -10.57 18.08
CA LYS A 303 12.96 -11.92 18.66
C LYS A 303 14.40 -12.35 18.90
N ARG A 304 15.27 -12.12 17.91
CA ARG A 304 16.73 -12.34 18.03
C ARG A 304 17.50 -11.60 16.94
N VAL A 305 18.71 -11.19 17.28
CA VAL A 305 19.71 -10.67 16.32
C VAL A 305 20.59 -11.84 15.90
N LEU A 306 20.63 -12.13 14.59
CA LEU A 306 21.42 -13.22 14.02
C LEU A 306 22.84 -12.77 13.67
N GLY A 307 23.01 -11.47 13.46
CA GLY A 307 24.26 -10.87 13.00
C GLY A 307 24.43 -11.01 11.48
N LYS A 308 25.65 -10.74 11.02
CA LYS A 308 26.01 -10.84 9.60
C LYS A 308 26.17 -12.30 9.19
N GLY A 309 25.63 -12.66 8.03
CA GLY A 309 25.78 -14.00 7.47
C GLY A 309 24.87 -14.22 6.27
N SER A 310 24.92 -15.45 5.74
CA SER A 310 24.06 -15.89 4.65
C SER A 310 22.81 -16.54 5.24
N TYR A 311 21.73 -15.78 5.32
CA TYR A 311 20.42 -16.27 5.71
C TYR A 311 19.44 -16.09 4.55
N ILE A 312 18.37 -16.87 4.58
CA ILE A 312 17.26 -16.76 3.65
C ILE A 312 16.09 -16.12 4.41
N VAL A 313 15.30 -15.29 3.72
CA VAL A 313 14.05 -14.77 4.26
C VAL A 313 13.14 -15.94 4.68
N SER A 314 12.59 -15.87 5.89
CA SER A 314 11.52 -16.78 6.30
C SER A 314 10.21 -16.09 5.98
N TYR A 315 9.40 -16.72 5.13
CA TYR A 315 7.96 -16.48 5.10
C TYR A 315 7.35 -17.07 6.40
N GLY A 316 6.26 -16.50 6.90
CA GLY A 316 5.69 -16.81 8.22
C GLY A 316 5.19 -18.26 8.34
N LEU A 317 4.64 -18.62 9.50
CA LEU A 317 4.01 -19.92 9.79
C LEU A 317 2.95 -20.31 8.73
N SER A 318 2.27 -19.32 8.14
CA SER A 318 1.27 -19.54 7.08
C SER A 318 1.85 -19.86 5.69
N ASP A 319 3.14 -19.67 5.45
CA ASP A 319 3.79 -19.92 4.16
C ASP A 319 5.22 -20.47 4.40
N PRO A 320 5.42 -21.79 4.51
CA PRO A 320 6.77 -22.34 4.67
C PRO A 320 7.61 -21.97 3.44
N TYR A 321 8.83 -21.45 3.66
CA TYR A 321 9.72 -21.10 2.56
C TYR A 321 10.08 -22.34 1.72
N VAL A 322 9.66 -22.36 0.46
CA VAL A 322 9.91 -23.46 -0.48
C VAL A 322 10.57 -22.88 -1.74
N LEU A 323 11.78 -23.34 -2.04
CA LEU A 323 12.53 -22.97 -3.25
C LEU A 323 11.99 -23.63 -4.52
N VAL A 324 11.13 -24.64 -4.39
CA VAL A 324 10.51 -25.31 -5.52
C VAL A 324 9.53 -24.34 -6.18
N PRO A 325 9.75 -23.97 -7.47
CA PRO A 325 8.80 -23.14 -8.18
C PRO A 325 7.41 -23.75 -8.11
N ALA A 326 6.40 -22.92 -7.82
CA ALA A 326 5.02 -23.38 -7.88
C ALA A 326 4.74 -23.91 -9.29
N MET A 327 4.43 -25.20 -9.41
CA MET A 327 3.97 -25.77 -10.66
C MET A 327 2.61 -25.16 -10.97
N ALA A 328 2.57 -24.13 -11.81
CA ALA A 328 1.30 -23.69 -12.38
C ALA A 328 0.71 -24.89 -13.13
N PRO A 329 -0.55 -25.31 -12.85
CA PRO A 329 -1.11 -26.54 -13.43
C PRO A 329 -1.14 -26.54 -14.96
N TYR A 330 -1.01 -25.37 -15.61
CA TYR A 330 -0.89 -25.25 -17.06
C TYR A 330 -0.11 -24.00 -17.42
N ASN A 331 1.13 -24.16 -17.91
CA ASN A 331 1.57 -23.48 -19.13
C ASN A 331 2.93 -24.04 -19.59
N PRO A 332 3.05 -24.61 -20.81
CA PRO A 332 4.36 -24.69 -21.44
C PRO A 332 4.93 -23.27 -21.56
N LYS A 333 6.25 -23.11 -21.39
CA LYS A 333 6.94 -21.82 -21.57
C LYS A 333 6.43 -21.17 -22.87
N PRO A 334 5.84 -19.96 -22.84
CA PRO A 334 5.35 -19.34 -24.07
C PRO A 334 6.53 -19.19 -25.04
N ASN A 335 6.42 -19.81 -26.21
CA ASN A 335 7.39 -19.69 -27.30
C ASN A 335 7.19 -18.35 -28.01
N LEU A 336 7.52 -17.27 -27.31
CA LEU A 336 7.41 -15.90 -27.80
C LEU A 336 8.83 -15.33 -27.97
N PRO A 337 9.38 -15.27 -29.19
CA PRO A 337 10.77 -14.89 -29.46
C PRO A 337 11.20 -13.54 -28.88
N TYR A 338 10.27 -12.61 -28.70
CA TYR A 338 10.51 -11.26 -28.19
C TYR A 338 10.23 -11.10 -26.68
N LEU A 339 9.69 -12.15 -26.03
CA LEU A 339 9.51 -12.24 -24.58
C LEU A 339 10.53 -13.21 -23.94
N ILE A 340 11.56 -13.62 -24.69
CA ILE A 340 12.70 -14.37 -24.15
C ILE A 340 13.60 -13.40 -23.39
N TYR A 341 13.10 -12.93 -22.25
CA TYR A 341 13.96 -12.42 -21.19
C TYR A 341 14.64 -13.64 -20.56
N ASN A 342 15.96 -13.80 -20.79
CA ASN A 342 16.73 -14.84 -20.13
C ASN A 342 17.09 -14.37 -18.72
N ALA A 343 16.13 -14.45 -17.79
CA ALA A 343 16.27 -13.98 -16.40
C ALA A 343 17.39 -14.68 -15.59
N TYR A 344 18.02 -15.69 -16.18
CA TYR A 344 19.15 -16.46 -15.66
C TYR A 344 20.53 -15.86 -16.01
N GLU A 345 20.59 -14.90 -16.94
CA GLU A 345 21.81 -14.18 -17.27
C GLU A 345 21.82 -12.80 -16.59
N THR A 346 22.97 -12.39 -16.05
CA THR A 346 23.18 -11.00 -15.60
C THR A 346 23.01 -10.04 -16.80
N PRO A 347 22.61 -8.78 -16.59
CA PRO A 347 22.46 -7.84 -17.70
C PRO A 347 23.74 -7.66 -18.52
N GLN A 348 24.91 -7.80 -17.88
CA GLN A 348 26.21 -7.85 -18.56
C GLN A 348 26.33 -9.07 -19.49
N GLN A 349 25.90 -10.25 -19.06
CA GLN A 349 25.88 -11.46 -19.90
C GLN A 349 24.89 -11.34 -21.07
N MET A 350 23.78 -10.62 -20.87
CA MET A 350 22.82 -10.31 -21.94
C MET A 350 23.27 -9.17 -22.88
N GLY A 351 24.45 -8.56 -22.64
CA GLY A 351 24.92 -7.40 -23.41
C GLY A 351 24.15 -6.09 -23.15
N ILE A 352 23.39 -6.04 -22.06
CA ILE A 352 22.59 -4.89 -21.61
C ILE A 352 23.38 -4.18 -20.50
N ASP A 353 24.45 -3.50 -20.86
CA ASP A 353 25.18 -2.61 -19.95
C ASP A 353 24.77 -1.13 -20.14
N TRP A 354 25.10 -0.30 -19.15
CA TRP A 354 24.77 1.13 -19.15
C TRP A 354 25.31 1.87 -20.39
N TYR A 355 26.45 1.43 -20.91
CA TYR A 355 27.06 2.03 -22.09
C TYR A 355 26.30 1.61 -23.35
N PHE A 356 25.94 0.33 -23.50
CA PHE A 356 25.18 -0.20 -24.63
C PHE A 356 23.79 0.43 -24.73
N GLN A 357 23.07 0.54 -23.61
CA GLN A 357 21.72 1.11 -23.64
C GLN A 357 21.72 2.62 -23.90
N ASN A 358 22.63 3.39 -23.28
CA ASN A 358 22.76 4.82 -23.55
C ASN A 358 23.27 5.11 -24.96
N SER A 359 24.23 4.33 -25.45
CA SER A 359 24.73 4.49 -26.82
C SER A 359 23.68 4.09 -27.86
N SER A 360 22.87 3.06 -27.60
CA SER A 360 21.73 2.67 -28.44
C SER A 360 20.62 3.71 -28.43
N TYR A 361 20.27 4.25 -27.25
CA TYR A 361 19.24 5.30 -27.12
C TYR A 361 19.69 6.60 -27.78
N TYR A 362 20.92 7.03 -27.53
CA TYR A 362 21.53 8.19 -28.19
C TYR A 362 21.61 8.02 -29.72
N SER A 363 21.90 6.81 -30.19
CA SER A 363 21.88 6.50 -31.62
C SER A 363 20.47 6.54 -32.20
N MET A 364 19.46 6.07 -31.47
CA MET A 364 18.04 6.18 -31.86
C MET A 364 17.57 7.64 -31.90
N GLU A 365 17.93 8.46 -30.91
CA GLU A 365 17.59 9.88 -30.85
C GLU A 365 18.21 10.67 -32.00
N LYS A 366 19.47 10.37 -32.36
CA LYS A 366 20.12 10.90 -33.56
C LYS A 366 19.39 10.47 -34.83
N ALA A 367 19.06 9.19 -34.96
CA ALA A 367 18.39 8.66 -36.14
C ALA A 367 16.97 9.23 -36.34
N LYS A 368 16.30 9.60 -35.24
CA LYS A 368 14.95 10.17 -35.24
C LYS A 368 14.92 11.71 -35.23
N ASN A 369 16.07 12.39 -35.29
CA ASN A 369 16.18 13.86 -35.20
C ASN A 369 15.44 14.47 -33.98
N VAL A 370 15.38 13.74 -32.86
CA VAL A 370 14.72 14.23 -31.62
C VAL A 370 15.63 15.22 -30.88
N ILE A 371 16.90 15.29 -31.26
CA ILE A 371 17.87 16.27 -30.76
C ILE A 371 17.80 17.51 -31.65
N TYR A 372 17.11 18.56 -31.20
CA TYR A 372 17.28 19.89 -31.76
C TYR A 372 18.66 20.43 -31.38
N SER A 373 19.44 20.93 -32.35
CA SER A 373 20.66 21.69 -32.04
C SER A 373 20.27 22.96 -31.27
N ILE A 374 20.92 23.23 -30.14
CA ILE A 374 20.71 24.47 -29.36
C ILE A 374 21.44 25.67 -30.02
N SER A 375 21.74 25.59 -31.32
CA SER A 375 22.26 26.70 -32.12
C SER A 375 21.10 27.62 -32.51
N GLY A 376 20.58 28.38 -31.54
CA GLY A 376 19.49 29.34 -31.81
C GLY A 376 18.99 30.14 -30.61
N VAL A 377 19.31 29.75 -29.37
CA VAL A 377 18.93 30.52 -28.19
C VAL A 377 20.09 31.42 -27.77
N GLY A 378 20.15 32.61 -28.37
CA GLY A 378 21.00 33.69 -27.86
C GLY A 378 20.54 34.09 -26.43
N PRO A 379 21.47 34.46 -25.54
CA PRO A 379 21.12 34.77 -24.15
C PRO A 379 20.32 36.06 -24.08
N SER A 380 19.14 36.01 -23.45
CA SER A 380 18.46 37.21 -22.97
C SER A 380 19.17 37.70 -21.72
N ASN A 381 19.58 38.96 -21.75
CA ASN A 381 20.21 39.66 -20.64
C ASN A 381 19.24 39.75 -19.45
N SER A 382 19.54 39.11 -18.33
CA SER A 382 19.31 39.73 -17.03
C SER A 382 20.29 39.20 -15.99
N SER A 383 20.92 40.17 -15.35
CA SER A 383 22.00 40.10 -14.39
C SER A 383 21.50 39.79 -12.97
N SER A 384 22.10 38.80 -12.31
CA SER A 384 22.54 38.91 -10.90
C SER A 384 23.21 37.62 -10.40
N ALA A 385 24.53 37.71 -10.20
CA ALA A 385 25.38 37.06 -9.18
C ALA A 385 25.32 35.53 -8.94
N ASN A 386 26.31 34.82 -9.52
CA ASN A 386 27.42 34.04 -8.90
C ASN A 386 27.27 33.42 -7.49
N PRO A 387 28.15 32.46 -7.09
CA PRO A 387 28.86 31.39 -7.81
C PRO A 387 28.81 30.04 -7.04
N LEU A 388 29.16 28.91 -7.64
CA LEU A 388 30.08 27.91 -7.05
C LEU A 388 30.34 26.76 -8.03
N VAL A 389 31.61 26.69 -8.44
CA VAL A 389 32.37 25.52 -8.93
C VAL A 389 32.06 25.00 -10.35
N LYS A 390 32.69 25.67 -11.33
CA LYS A 390 33.34 24.97 -12.44
C LYS A 390 34.67 24.41 -11.92
N THR A 391 34.97 23.15 -12.22
CA THR A 391 36.01 22.75 -13.19
C THR A 391 35.93 21.25 -13.44
N LYS A 392 35.73 20.90 -14.72
CA LYS A 392 36.06 19.60 -15.29
C LYS A 392 37.59 19.48 -15.45
N ASP A 393 38.02 18.23 -15.39
CA ASP A 393 38.92 17.56 -16.35
C ASP A 393 40.37 17.24 -15.97
N LYS A 394 40.64 15.94 -16.22
CA LYS A 394 41.87 15.26 -16.69
C LYS A 394 42.81 14.64 -15.66
N GLY A 395 42.68 13.32 -15.56
CA GLY A 395 43.76 12.41 -15.20
C GLY A 395 43.54 11.05 -15.85
N ASN A 396 44.38 10.71 -16.82
CA ASN A 396 44.61 9.34 -17.31
C ASN A 396 44.89 8.38 -16.14
N LEU A 397 44.58 7.09 -16.31
CA LEU A 397 45.23 5.90 -15.73
C LEU A 397 44.43 4.69 -16.26
N LYS A 398 44.98 3.74 -17.03
CA LYS A 398 45.85 2.62 -16.60
C LYS A 398 45.46 2.01 -15.27
#